data_AF-A0A285V8F1-F1
#
_entry.id   AF-A0A285V8F1-F1
#
_cell.length_a   1.000
_cell.length_b   1.000
_cell.length_c   1.000
_cell.angle_alpha   90.00
_cell.angle_beta   90.00
_cell.angle_gamma   90.00
#
_symmetry.space_group_name_H-M   'P 1'
#
loop_
_entity.id
_entity.type
_entity.pdbx_description
1 polymer ?
#
loop_
_entity_poly.entity_id
_entity_poly.type
_entity_poly.pdbx_seq_one_letter_code
_entity_poly.pdbx_strand_id
1 'polypeptide(L)'
;MSRPNPLPEGPAADARAGLPESETAAFDRLAHAVLASPSAPLGPLLRAQLPGTAGVQWLRHEGLPPTARPTALTAPQWRSLFDCWTRTSRAPAAGAPRSGRGSRPSTHGHAPGATAIPRWGQ
;
A
#
# COMPACT_ATOMS: atom_id res chain seq x y z
N MET A 1 -1.86 4.88 -31.30
CA MET A 1 -2.09 3.71 -30.43
C MET A 1 -0.89 3.59 -29.50
N SER A 2 -1.06 3.98 -28.23
CA SER A 2 0.01 3.92 -27.23
C SER A 2 0.37 2.47 -26.97
N ARG A 3 1.60 2.06 -27.32
CA ARG A 3 2.09 0.74 -26.98
C ARG A 3 2.19 0.65 -25.45
N PRO A 4 1.60 -0.35 -24.79
CA PRO A 4 1.90 -0.61 -23.40
C PRO A 4 3.40 -0.85 -23.30
N ASN A 5 4.07 -0.11 -22.42
CA ASN A 5 5.52 -0.22 -22.25
C ASN A 5 5.83 -1.66 -21.81
N PRO A 6 6.56 -2.45 -22.60
CA PRO A 6 6.85 -3.83 -22.24
C PRO A 6 7.61 -3.84 -20.91
N LEU A 7 7.23 -4.75 -20.02
CA LEU A 7 8.02 -5.03 -18.83
C LEU A 7 9.44 -5.42 -19.28
N PRO A 8 10.49 -4.95 -18.59
CA PRO A 8 11.84 -5.40 -18.88
C PRO A 8 11.90 -6.93 -18.73
N GLU A 9 12.61 -7.58 -19.65
CA GLU A 9 12.80 -9.03 -19.66
C GLU A 9 13.33 -9.50 -18.30
N GLY A 10 12.70 -10.54 -17.73
CA GLY A 10 13.05 -11.02 -16.39
C GLY A 10 11.90 -11.71 -15.65
N PRO A 11 12.09 -12.03 -14.35
CA PRO A 11 11.14 -12.82 -13.56
C PRO A 11 9.73 -12.19 -13.47
N ALA A 12 9.60 -10.88 -13.60
CA ALA A 12 8.30 -10.20 -13.67
C ALA A 12 7.54 -10.50 -14.99
N ALA A 13 8.25 -10.62 -16.12
CA ALA A 13 7.65 -10.99 -17.40
C ALA A 13 7.18 -12.45 -17.41
N ASP A 14 7.96 -13.36 -16.82
CA ASP A 14 7.57 -14.77 -16.60
C ASP A 14 6.33 -14.90 -15.70
N ALA A 15 6.26 -14.06 -14.65
CA ALA A 15 5.09 -13.99 -13.79
C ALA A 15 3.85 -13.58 -14.60
N ARG A 16 3.96 -12.51 -15.40
CA ARG A 16 2.90 -12.00 -16.30
C ARG A 16 2.45 -13.04 -17.32
N ALA A 17 3.37 -13.78 -17.93
CA ALA A 17 3.05 -14.77 -18.97
C ALA A 17 2.12 -15.89 -18.46
N GLY A 18 2.09 -16.14 -17.14
CA GLY A 18 1.19 -17.11 -16.53
C GLY A 18 -0.13 -16.54 -15.99
N LEU A 19 -0.40 -15.24 -16.18
CA LEU A 19 -1.64 -14.60 -15.71
C LEU A 19 -2.69 -14.54 -16.82
N PRO A 20 -3.99 -14.55 -16.47
CA PRO A 20 -5.06 -14.30 -17.44
C PRO A 20 -4.99 -12.86 -17.96
N GLU A 21 -5.39 -12.64 -19.23
CA GLU A 21 -5.33 -11.31 -19.87
C GLU A 21 -6.10 -10.23 -19.09
N SER A 22 -7.16 -10.59 -18.38
CA SER A 22 -7.91 -9.67 -17.53
C SER A 22 -7.10 -9.10 -16.36
N GLU A 23 -6.01 -9.77 -15.97
CA GLU A 23 -5.18 -9.39 -14.82
C GLU A 23 -3.80 -8.83 -15.23
N THR A 24 -3.39 -8.99 -16.50
CA THR A 24 -2.10 -8.50 -17.03
C THR A 24 -1.95 -6.99 -16.84
N ALA A 25 -2.99 -6.21 -17.14
CA ALA A 25 -2.96 -4.75 -17.01
C ALA A 25 -2.81 -4.28 -15.55
N ALA A 26 -3.43 -5.00 -14.61
CA ALA A 26 -3.32 -4.70 -13.19
C ALA A 26 -1.91 -5.07 -12.66
N PHE A 27 -1.38 -6.21 -13.12
CA PHE A 27 -0.02 -6.64 -12.81
C PHE A 27 1.02 -5.64 -13.34
N ASP A 28 0.88 -5.18 -14.58
CA ASP A 28 1.77 -4.19 -15.18
C ASP A 28 1.82 -2.90 -14.36
N ARG A 29 0.66 -2.42 -13.89
CA ARG A 29 0.59 -1.22 -13.03
C ARG A 29 1.38 -1.42 -11.74
N LEU A 30 1.23 -2.58 -11.08
CA LEU A 30 1.97 -2.90 -9.87
C LEU A 30 3.47 -3.01 -10.13
N ALA A 31 3.85 -3.76 -11.16
CA ALA A 31 5.24 -3.97 -11.54
C ALA A 31 5.91 -2.65 -11.92
N HIS A 32 5.26 -1.77 -12.67
CA HIS A 32 5.79 -0.43 -12.96
C HIS A 32 5.94 0.42 -11.70
N ALA A 33 4.99 0.41 -10.76
CA ALA A 33 5.11 1.17 -9.53
C ALA A 33 6.29 0.71 -8.67
N VAL A 34 6.50 -0.61 -8.58
CA VAL A 34 7.59 -1.21 -7.80
C VAL A 34 8.95 -1.03 -8.50
N LEU A 35 9.00 -1.17 -9.83
CA LEU A 35 10.21 -1.02 -10.64
C LEU A 35 10.55 0.44 -10.98
N ALA A 36 9.68 1.41 -10.69
CA ALA A 36 10.00 2.84 -10.81
C ALA A 36 11.14 3.26 -9.88
N SER A 37 11.42 2.48 -8.82
CA SER A 37 12.54 2.70 -7.91
C SER A 37 13.26 1.37 -7.63
N PRO A 38 13.99 0.81 -8.61
CA PRO A 38 14.52 -0.55 -8.54
C PRO A 38 15.65 -0.71 -7.50
N SER A 39 16.27 0.39 -7.10
CA SER A 39 17.29 0.43 -6.03
C SER A 39 16.71 0.64 -4.63
N ALA A 40 15.42 1.00 -4.52
CA ALA A 40 14.79 1.25 -3.23
C ALA A 40 14.44 -0.07 -2.54
N PRO A 41 14.46 -0.10 -1.19
CA PRO A 41 14.07 -1.28 -0.43
C PRO A 41 12.59 -1.62 -0.61
N LEU A 42 12.27 -2.91 -0.69
CA LEU A 42 10.90 -3.40 -0.88
C LEU A 42 9.95 -2.97 0.25
N GLY A 43 10.41 -2.89 1.50
CA GLY A 43 9.56 -2.55 2.64
C GLY A 43 8.80 -1.22 2.46
N PRO A 44 9.50 -0.09 2.27
CA PRO A 44 8.87 1.21 1.99
C PRO A 44 8.03 1.23 0.72
N LEU A 45 8.48 0.58 -0.37
CA LEU A 45 7.72 0.50 -1.62
C LEU A 45 6.38 -0.23 -1.42
N LEU A 46 6.40 -1.36 -0.71
CA LEU A 46 5.21 -2.14 -0.42
C LEU A 46 4.25 -1.39 0.51
N ARG A 47 4.74 -0.58 1.45
CA ARG A 47 3.87 0.29 2.27
C ARG A 47 3.15 1.37 1.45
N ALA A 48 3.73 1.83 0.35
CA ALA A 48 3.06 2.78 -0.54
C ALA A 48 1.95 2.10 -1.37
N GLN A 49 2.12 0.82 -1.71
CA GLN A 49 1.19 0.08 -2.57
C GLN A 49 0.13 -0.74 -1.82
N LEU A 50 0.44 -1.19 -0.60
CA LEU A 50 -0.41 -2.03 0.24
C LEU A 50 -0.77 -1.29 1.52
N PRO A 51 -2.07 -1.17 1.86
CA PRO A 51 -2.48 -0.52 3.10
C PRO A 51 -2.04 -1.31 4.34
N GLY A 52 -1.68 -0.58 5.38
CA GLY A 52 -1.39 -1.14 6.71
C GLY A 52 -0.16 -2.05 6.74
N THR A 53 -0.36 -3.28 7.24
CA THR A 53 0.72 -4.25 7.49
C THR A 53 0.80 -5.36 6.44
N ALA A 54 -0.07 -5.36 5.42
CA ALA A 54 -0.14 -6.43 4.42
C ALA A 54 1.21 -6.65 3.70
N GLY A 55 1.91 -5.57 3.34
CA GLY A 55 3.25 -5.68 2.73
C GLY A 55 4.31 -6.29 3.66
N VAL A 56 4.24 -6.00 4.96
CA VAL A 56 5.17 -6.57 5.95
C VAL A 56 4.84 -8.04 6.24
N GLN A 57 3.56 -8.38 6.32
CA GLN A 57 3.10 -9.75 6.48
C GLN A 57 3.50 -10.63 5.29
N TRP A 58 3.35 -10.11 4.07
CA TRP A 58 3.81 -10.77 2.86
C TRP A 58 5.33 -10.99 2.84
N LEU A 59 6.13 -9.96 3.18
CA LEU A 59 7.59 -10.10 3.28
C LEU A 59 8.00 -11.20 4.27
N ARG A 60 7.33 -11.24 5.43
CA ARG A 60 7.57 -12.27 6.44
C ARG A 60 7.16 -13.67 5.95
N HIS A 61 6.06 -13.78 5.23
CA HIS A 61 5.59 -15.03 4.64
C HIS A 61 6.57 -15.58 3.58
N GLU A 62 7.07 -14.72 2.70
CA GLU A 62 8.06 -15.09 1.68
C GLU A 62 9.50 -15.22 2.22
N GLY A 63 9.71 -14.96 3.52
CA GLY A 63 11.04 -15.00 4.13
C GLY A 63 12.01 -13.92 3.62
N LEU A 64 11.48 -12.82 3.07
CA LEU A 64 12.27 -11.75 2.46
C LEU A 64 12.58 -10.65 3.49
N PRO A 65 13.83 -10.14 3.52
CA PRO A 65 14.14 -8.98 4.34
C PRO A 65 13.47 -7.73 3.75
N PRO A 66 13.05 -6.74 4.57
CA PRO A 66 12.44 -5.50 4.08
C PRO A 66 13.40 -4.63 3.25
N THR A 67 14.71 -4.91 3.32
CA THR A 67 15.77 -4.29 2.52
C THR A 67 16.02 -5.01 1.19
N ALA A 68 15.30 -6.11 0.91
CA ALA A 68 15.39 -6.80 -0.37
C ALA A 68 15.06 -5.85 -1.52
N ARG A 69 15.73 -6.06 -2.65
CA ARG A 69 15.53 -5.26 -3.86
C ARG A 69 14.39 -5.84 -4.69
N PRO A 70 13.57 -5.00 -5.33
CA PRO A 70 12.54 -5.44 -6.28
C PRO A 70 13.04 -6.37 -7.38
N THR A 71 14.26 -6.14 -7.87
CA THR A 71 14.89 -6.94 -8.93
C THR A 71 15.33 -8.32 -8.48
N ALA A 72 15.40 -8.58 -7.17
CA ALA A 72 15.74 -9.90 -6.63
C ALA A 72 14.52 -10.83 -6.52
N LEU A 73 13.31 -10.33 -6.80
CA LEU A 73 12.08 -11.12 -6.75
C LEU A 73 12.04 -12.13 -7.90
N THR A 74 11.75 -13.37 -7.55
CA THR A 74 11.52 -14.46 -8.51
C THR A 74 10.12 -14.40 -9.11
N ALA A 75 9.89 -15.08 -10.22
CA ALA A 75 8.57 -15.15 -10.86
C ALA A 75 7.43 -15.62 -9.91
N PRO A 76 7.58 -16.67 -9.09
CA PRO A 76 6.53 -17.05 -8.13
C PRO A 76 6.29 -15.98 -7.05
N GLN A 77 7.33 -15.29 -6.59
CA GLN A 77 7.18 -14.19 -5.63
C GLN A 77 6.40 -13.01 -6.22
N TRP A 78 6.64 -12.67 -7.49
CA TRP A 78 5.84 -11.67 -8.20
C TRP A 78 4.35 -12.04 -8.29
N ARG A 79 4.03 -13.32 -8.54
CA ARG A 79 2.63 -13.79 -8.54
C ARG A 79 2.00 -13.76 -7.15
N SER A 80 2.72 -14.23 -6.12
CA SER A 80 2.30 -14.16 -4.71
C SER A 80 2.02 -12.71 -4.28
N LEU A 81 2.90 -11.77 -4.65
CA LEU A 81 2.72 -10.35 -4.38
C LEU A 81 1.47 -9.79 -5.07
N PHE A 82 1.25 -10.15 -6.33
CA PHE A 82 0.08 -9.70 -7.09
C PHE A 82 -1.24 -10.23 -6.52
N ASP A 83 -1.30 -11.49 -6.10
CA ASP A 83 -2.46 -12.05 -5.40
C ASP A 83 -2.72 -11.33 -4.06
N CYS A 84 -1.68 -11.09 -3.27
CA CYS A 84 -1.79 -10.31 -2.03
C CYS A 84 -2.32 -8.88 -2.30
N TRP A 85 -1.80 -8.23 -3.32
CA TRP A 85 -2.19 -6.87 -3.71
C TRP A 85 -3.61 -6.80 -4.25
N THR A 86 -4.03 -7.73 -5.11
CA THR A 86 -5.40 -7.78 -5.64
C THR A 86 -6.42 -8.08 -4.56
N ARG A 87 -6.15 -9.01 -3.64
CA ARG A 87 -7.02 -9.27 -2.48
C ARG A 87 -7.20 -8.05 -1.59
N THR A 88 -6.10 -7.32 -1.35
CA THR A 88 -6.12 -6.14 -0.48
C THR A 88 -6.72 -4.92 -1.17
N SER A 89 -6.54 -4.79 -2.50
CA SER A 89 -7.04 -3.67 -3.30
C SER A 89 -8.52 -3.83 -3.70
N ARG A 90 -9.02 -5.06 -3.82
CA ARG A 90 -10.45 -5.35 -4.09
C ARG A 90 -11.31 -5.31 -2.82
N ALA A 91 -10.72 -5.47 -1.64
CA ALA A 91 -11.46 -5.26 -0.40
C ALA A 91 -11.78 -3.76 -0.27
N PRO A 92 -13.07 -3.35 -0.24
CA PRO A 92 -13.39 -2.00 0.23
C PRO A 92 -12.83 -1.93 1.65
N ALA A 93 -11.85 -1.06 1.87
CA ALA A 93 -11.10 -0.99 3.12
C ALA A 93 -12.04 -0.86 4.32
N ALA A 94 -12.36 -1.99 4.95
CA ALA A 94 -13.08 -2.05 6.20
C ALA A 94 -12.10 -1.64 7.30
N GLY A 95 -12.06 -0.33 7.60
CA GLY A 95 -11.40 0.18 8.80
C GLY A 95 -10.02 0.80 8.57
N ALA A 96 -9.97 1.91 7.83
CA ALA A 96 -8.98 2.91 8.18
C ALA A 96 -9.36 3.48 9.56
N PRO A 97 -8.54 3.33 10.62
CA PRO A 97 -8.70 4.18 11.79
C PRO A 97 -8.39 5.60 11.34
N ARG A 98 -9.45 6.39 11.23
CA ARG A 98 -9.41 7.83 11.06
C ARG A 98 -8.59 8.39 12.22
N SER A 99 -7.31 8.69 11.97
CA SER A 99 -6.42 9.37 12.90
C SER A 99 -7.16 10.60 13.44
N GLY A 100 -7.38 10.60 14.75
CA GLY A 100 -8.35 11.45 15.41
C GLY A 100 -8.13 12.95 15.18
N ARG A 101 -9.25 13.64 15.04
CA ARG A 101 -9.42 14.99 15.59
C ARG A 101 -10.90 15.16 15.93
N GLY A 102 -11.17 15.29 17.23
CA GLY A 102 -12.42 15.85 17.76
C GLY A 102 -13.49 14.85 18.17
N SER A 103 -13.26 14.14 19.28
CA SER A 103 -14.38 13.78 20.16
C SER A 103 -14.94 15.07 20.77
N ARG A 104 -16.22 15.36 20.55
CA ARG A 104 -17.06 15.90 21.62
C ARG A 104 -18.51 15.47 21.40
N PRO A 105 -19.07 14.61 22.26
CA PRO A 105 -20.52 14.45 22.34
C PRO A 105 -21.10 15.64 23.13
N SER A 106 -22.31 16.06 22.77
CA SER A 106 -23.43 16.26 23.70
C SER A 106 -24.44 17.28 23.17
N THR A 107 -25.62 16.75 22.89
CA THR A 107 -26.91 17.42 23.03
C THR A 107 -27.06 17.97 24.45
N HIS A 108 -27.06 19.30 24.64
CA HIS A 108 -27.94 19.99 25.60
C HIS A 108 -27.92 21.50 25.33
N GLY A 109 -29.11 22.12 25.33
CA GLY A 109 -29.25 23.57 25.32
C GLY A 109 -28.91 24.23 26.66
N HIS A 110 -28.95 25.57 26.65
CA HIS A 110 -28.80 26.52 27.79
C HIS A 110 -27.35 26.64 28.33
N ALA A 111 -26.75 27.80 28.58
CA ALA A 111 -27.22 29.15 28.92
C ALA A 111 -26.13 30.22 28.59
N PRO A 112 -26.43 31.54 28.63
CA PRO A 112 -25.48 32.61 28.33
C PRO A 112 -24.66 33.06 29.56
N GLY A 113 -23.42 33.49 29.34
CA GLY A 113 -22.70 34.38 30.26
C GLY A 113 -21.33 33.89 30.77
N ALA A 114 -20.50 34.87 31.11
CA ALA A 114 -19.24 34.83 31.88
C ALA A 114 -17.90 34.66 31.11
N THR A 115 -17.32 35.83 30.84
CA THR A 115 -15.90 36.19 30.74
C THR A 115 -14.94 35.45 31.69
N ALA A 116 -13.74 35.06 31.19
CA ALA A 116 -12.43 35.26 31.86
C ALA A 116 -11.23 34.70 31.04
N ILE A 117 -10.37 35.59 30.57
CA ILE A 117 -8.90 35.43 30.37
C ILE A 117 -8.26 35.69 31.78
N PRO A 118 -6.98 35.40 32.19
CA PRO A 118 -5.77 34.89 31.49
C PRO A 118 -4.84 33.90 32.28
N ARG A 119 -3.71 33.59 31.62
CA ARG A 119 -2.28 33.49 32.06
C ARG A 119 -1.82 32.43 33.07
N TRP A 120 -0.91 31.54 32.61
CA TRP A 120 0.13 30.94 33.45
C TRP A 120 1.42 30.74 32.63
N GLY A 121 2.45 31.50 32.97
CA GLY A 121 3.83 31.05 32.88
C GLY A 121 4.24 30.41 34.22
N GLN A 122 5.10 29.41 34.14
CA GLN A 122 6.01 28.91 35.18
C GLN A 122 6.99 27.98 34.47
#